data_AF-A0A931SQQ6-F1
#
_entry.id   AF-A0A931SQQ6-F1
#
_cell.length_a   1.000
_cell.length_b   1.000
_cell.length_c   1.000
_cell.angle_alpha   90.00
_cell.angle_beta   90.00
_cell.angle_gamma   90.00
#
_symmetry.space_group_name_H-M   'P 1'
#
loop_
_entity.id
_entity.type
_entity.pdbx_description
1 polymer ?
#
loop_
_entity_poly.entity_id
_entity_poly.type
_entity_poly.pdbx_seq_one_letter_code
_entity_poly.pdbx_strand_id
1 'polypeptide(L)'
;MADATPGLTPGPHGVIVVHGIGEGQEKGEFLARVVNGLAEALEESHGVDEKGQAVYPVIRRQMDLTGDPAGATLDITAPDKSQSTWIFREAFWADAFYPPKASTVAGWMRRVGSRQLRYIFWGLWKDPVNNERFLTEGEREKEKYGYRAGLFLKVLYWVEVAAVGVALVPLSIAVRLLLLLLWPFYWIPRINLLNVFGIYDKALSLLHSLDPLLSKSIGDVQRYLEHGVWSASVRGVLEGVLLAMLRDEYGKVEDITIVAHSLGCTVTYDALAEGGPVAQEVKRLRRIGRGKKITFVGVGSAINQTFAMAEGSNLYAQLNFRKPLAKEVTGYGDPLQPQDPEALRSRFFWLDLYSRFDPVPAGDLDPWIEERAKISHDQIKRRRVINLDSPFLDHSHYWLNRELVFPRLARAINGGEKYPWAEAAITQKKVARRVRGVAWLALIRIASTALVATYVGLLLWHSGWRAEVVERVETAVIEAPALGSIYCQISNGAPHTESFRELKALAPSARKERLEQAPYKEMDISQDVQSCLLKGNPLRWDVGELFIVLFTGGAALLLGVGAYESTRATLFRDIS
;
A
#
# COMPACT_ATOMS: atom_id res chain seq x y z
N MET A 1 -28.40 -34.37 6.59
CA MET A 1 -28.19 -33.15 7.40
C MET A 1 -28.02 -33.64 8.82
N ALA A 2 -26.80 -33.62 9.36
CA ALA A 2 -26.59 -34.00 10.75
C ALA A 2 -27.20 -32.91 11.63
N ASP A 3 -28.03 -33.30 12.59
CA ASP A 3 -28.65 -32.39 13.55
C ASP A 3 -27.56 -31.57 14.25
N ALA A 4 -27.54 -30.27 13.96
CA ALA A 4 -26.71 -29.31 14.67
C ALA A 4 -27.11 -29.39 16.15
N THR A 5 -26.19 -29.85 16.99
CA THR A 5 -26.42 -29.96 18.43
C THR A 5 -26.75 -28.56 18.94
N PRO A 6 -27.99 -28.30 19.41
CA PRO A 6 -28.37 -26.98 19.84
C PRO A 6 -27.58 -26.64 21.11
N GLY A 7 -26.81 -25.54 21.11
CA GLY A 7 -26.56 -24.82 22.36
C GLY A 7 -25.13 -24.45 22.74
N LEU A 8 -24.09 -24.72 21.94
CA LEU A 8 -22.80 -24.09 22.19
C LEU A 8 -22.69 -22.83 21.32
N THR A 9 -22.84 -21.68 21.96
CA THR A 9 -22.47 -20.39 21.36
C THR A 9 -20.99 -20.49 20.97
N PRO A 10 -20.63 -20.25 19.70
CA PRO A 10 -19.23 -20.22 19.29
C PRO A 10 -18.47 -19.24 20.19
N GLY A 11 -17.35 -19.69 20.73
CA GLY A 11 -16.46 -18.85 21.49
C GLY A 11 -15.83 -17.76 20.61
N PRO A 12 -15.17 -16.76 21.23
CA PRO A 12 -14.58 -15.64 20.50
C PRO A 12 -13.53 -16.07 19.45
N HIS A 13 -13.48 -15.36 18.33
CA HIS A 13 -12.45 -15.51 17.31
C HIS A 13 -11.30 -14.52 17.57
N GLY A 14 -10.06 -15.01 17.58
CA GLY A 14 -8.88 -14.16 17.68
C GLY A 14 -8.47 -13.63 16.31
N VAL A 15 -8.22 -12.33 16.17
CA VAL A 15 -7.74 -11.73 14.92
C VAL A 15 -6.47 -10.93 15.18
N ILE A 16 -5.43 -11.18 14.41
CA ILE A 16 -4.17 -10.42 14.48
C ILE A 16 -4.01 -9.63 13.19
N VAL A 17 -3.94 -8.31 13.29
CA VAL A 17 -3.70 -7.42 12.14
C VAL A 17 -2.21 -7.11 12.07
N VAL A 18 -1.55 -7.57 11.01
CA VAL A 18 -0.10 -7.44 10.82
C VAL A 18 0.18 -6.41 9.73
N HIS A 19 0.79 -5.32 10.13
CA HIS A 19 1.29 -4.28 9.23
C HIS A 19 2.53 -3.62 9.82
N GLY A 20 3.21 -2.83 9.00
CA GLY A 20 4.36 -2.06 9.46
C GLY A 20 4.53 -0.83 8.58
N ILE A 21 5.67 -0.74 7.92
CA ILE A 21 6.15 0.52 7.35
C ILE A 21 5.21 1.04 6.26
N GLY A 22 4.71 2.25 6.48
CA GLY A 22 3.94 3.07 5.57
C GLY A 22 3.97 4.51 6.07
N GLU A 23 4.03 5.48 5.16
CA GLU A 23 4.01 6.89 5.54
C GLU A 23 2.66 7.23 6.20
N GLY A 24 2.70 7.83 7.40
CA GLY A 24 1.50 8.20 8.16
C GLY A 24 0.67 7.01 8.63
N GLN A 25 1.30 5.87 8.96
CA GLN A 25 0.64 4.79 9.69
C GLN A 25 1.12 4.79 11.13
N GLU A 26 0.34 5.40 12.02
CA GLU A 26 0.59 5.31 13.46
C GLU A 26 0.03 3.99 14.01
N LYS A 27 0.58 3.55 15.15
CA LYS A 27 0.06 2.40 15.90
C LYS A 27 -1.43 2.60 16.18
N GLY A 28 -2.23 1.55 15.95
CA GLY A 28 -3.67 1.55 16.14
C GLY A 28 -4.47 2.11 14.96
N GLU A 29 -3.94 3.00 14.12
CA GLU A 29 -4.70 3.58 13.00
C GLU A 29 -5.04 2.53 11.94
N PHE A 30 -4.10 1.65 11.61
CA PHE A 30 -4.33 0.61 10.63
C PHE A 30 -5.29 -0.44 11.18
N LEU A 31 -5.14 -0.84 12.45
CA LEU A 31 -6.13 -1.65 13.15
C LEU A 31 -7.54 -1.04 13.06
N ALA A 32 -7.68 0.25 13.39
CA ALA A 32 -8.96 0.95 13.33
C ALA A 32 -9.55 0.93 11.92
N ARG A 33 -8.71 1.15 10.88
CA ARG A 33 -9.14 1.08 9.48
C ARG A 33 -9.67 -0.30 9.11
N VAL A 34 -8.98 -1.37 9.48
CA VAL A 34 -9.40 -2.75 9.20
C VAL A 34 -10.69 -3.09 9.95
N VAL A 35 -10.77 -2.78 11.24
CA VAL A 35 -11.93 -3.08 12.08
C VAL A 35 -13.16 -2.30 11.64
N ASN A 36 -13.01 -1.01 11.35
CA ASN A 36 -14.11 -0.18 10.84
C ASN A 36 -14.58 -0.65 9.47
N GLY A 37 -13.66 -0.92 8.54
CA GLY A 37 -14.04 -1.41 7.21
C GLY A 37 -14.72 -2.78 7.23
N LEU A 38 -14.33 -3.67 8.16
CA LEU A 38 -15.04 -4.93 8.41
C LEU A 38 -16.46 -4.67 8.92
N ALA A 39 -16.59 -3.86 9.97
CA ALA A 39 -17.87 -3.59 10.59
C ALA A 39 -18.83 -2.86 9.63
N GLU A 40 -18.35 -1.89 8.85
CA GLU A 40 -19.13 -1.23 7.80
C GLU A 40 -19.58 -2.22 6.72
N ALA A 41 -18.69 -3.08 6.22
CA ALA A 41 -19.04 -4.07 5.20
C ALA A 41 -20.08 -5.09 5.70
N LEU A 42 -20.06 -5.40 7.00
CA LEU A 42 -21.05 -6.25 7.65
C LEU A 42 -22.38 -5.51 7.87
N GLU A 43 -22.36 -4.28 8.40
CA GLU A 43 -23.57 -3.45 8.56
C GLU A 43 -24.31 -3.22 7.23
N GLU A 44 -23.57 -3.03 6.14
CA GLU A 44 -24.14 -2.91 4.79
C GLU A 44 -24.81 -4.21 4.29
N SER A 45 -24.48 -5.36 4.88
CA SER A 45 -25.12 -6.64 4.57
C SER A 45 -26.30 -6.91 5.50
N HIS A 46 -27.52 -6.60 5.04
CA HIS A 46 -28.76 -6.99 5.71
C HIS A 46 -29.05 -8.46 5.48
N GLY A 47 -29.57 -9.16 6.49
CA GLY A 47 -30.30 -10.39 6.31
C GLY A 47 -31.76 -10.14 5.96
N VAL A 48 -32.55 -11.21 5.95
CA VAL A 48 -33.99 -11.15 5.70
C VAL A 48 -34.72 -11.97 6.76
N ASP A 49 -35.77 -11.43 7.38
CA ASP A 49 -36.60 -12.17 8.34
C ASP A 49 -37.58 -13.14 7.66
N GLU A 50 -38.36 -13.87 8.47
CA GLU A 50 -39.41 -14.79 8.00
C GLU A 50 -40.46 -14.12 7.10
N LYS A 51 -40.60 -12.79 7.15
CA LYS A 51 -41.55 -12.00 6.36
C LYS A 51 -40.94 -11.38 5.11
N GLY A 52 -39.67 -11.64 4.81
CA GLY A 52 -38.98 -11.03 3.69
C GLY A 52 -38.48 -9.61 3.98
N GLN A 53 -38.51 -9.14 5.23
CA GLN A 53 -38.06 -7.80 5.60
C GLN A 53 -36.57 -7.78 5.90
N ALA A 54 -35.89 -6.72 5.48
CA ALA A 54 -34.46 -6.55 5.75
C ALA A 54 -34.20 -6.42 7.26
N VAL A 55 -33.34 -7.29 7.80
CA VAL A 55 -32.87 -7.25 9.18
C VAL A 55 -31.39 -6.96 9.17
N TYR A 56 -30.99 -5.88 9.83
CA TYR A 56 -29.59 -5.47 9.89
C TYR A 56 -28.89 -6.09 11.10
N PRO A 57 -27.62 -6.51 10.95
CA PRO A 57 -26.82 -6.94 12.09
C PRO A 57 -26.61 -5.77 13.05
N VAL A 58 -26.46 -6.07 14.34
CA VAL A 58 -26.02 -5.09 15.35
C VAL A 58 -24.55 -5.34 15.62
N ILE A 59 -23.71 -4.35 15.34
CA ILE A 59 -22.25 -4.44 15.54
C ILE A 59 -21.82 -3.41 16.57
N ARG A 60 -21.27 -3.88 17.70
CA ARG A 60 -20.69 -3.02 18.73
C ARG A 60 -19.18 -3.05 18.59
N ARG A 61 -18.58 -1.86 18.49
CA ARG A 61 -17.14 -1.65 18.36
C ARG A 61 -16.59 -1.16 19.70
N GLN A 62 -15.53 -1.77 20.19
CA GLN A 62 -14.73 -1.27 21.29
C GLN A 62 -13.28 -1.25 20.84
N MET A 63 -12.57 -0.13 21.01
CA MET A 63 -11.19 0.02 20.56
C MET A 63 -10.33 0.60 21.67
N ASP A 64 -9.16 0.03 21.87
CA ASP A 64 -8.05 0.56 22.66
C ASP A 64 -6.85 0.70 21.72
N LEU A 65 -6.80 1.83 20.99
CA LEU A 65 -5.78 2.09 19.99
C LEU A 65 -4.42 2.48 20.62
N THR A 66 -4.44 2.87 21.89
CA THR A 66 -3.26 3.27 22.65
C THR A 66 -2.58 2.12 23.39
N GLY A 67 -3.25 0.95 23.46
CA GLY A 67 -2.74 -0.23 24.13
C GLY A 67 -1.42 -0.76 23.54
N ASP A 68 -0.76 -1.63 24.28
CA ASP A 68 0.43 -2.34 23.82
C ASP A 68 0.28 -3.87 24.00
N PRO A 69 -0.11 -4.61 22.94
CA PRO A 69 -0.46 -4.13 21.59
C PRO A 69 -1.80 -3.38 21.54
N ALA A 70 -2.02 -2.57 20.49
CA ALA A 70 -3.32 -1.95 20.24
C ALA A 70 -4.39 -3.05 20.02
N GLY A 71 -5.61 -2.79 20.47
CA GLY A 71 -6.66 -3.80 20.51
C GLY A 71 -8.03 -3.27 20.10
N ALA A 72 -8.88 -4.18 19.63
CA ALA A 72 -10.29 -3.90 19.42
C ALA A 72 -11.15 -5.15 19.65
N THR A 73 -12.44 -4.95 19.88
CA THR A 73 -13.44 -6.01 19.96
C THR A 73 -14.62 -5.64 19.08
N LEU A 74 -15.09 -6.60 18.28
CA LEU A 74 -16.37 -6.53 17.57
C LEU A 74 -17.33 -7.55 18.15
N ASP A 75 -18.40 -7.09 18.80
CA ASP A 75 -19.52 -7.94 19.16
C ASP A 75 -20.59 -7.84 18.08
N ILE A 76 -20.86 -8.96 17.42
CA ILE A 76 -21.72 -9.05 16.25
C ILE A 76 -22.96 -9.85 16.65
N THR A 77 -24.13 -9.23 16.55
CA THR A 77 -25.42 -9.93 16.54
C THR A 77 -25.89 -9.98 15.09
N ALA A 78 -25.82 -11.16 14.49
CA ALA A 78 -26.22 -11.39 13.11
C ALA A 78 -27.76 -11.28 12.94
N PRO A 79 -28.27 -11.19 11.70
CA PRO A 79 -29.72 -11.09 11.44
C PRO A 79 -30.53 -12.28 11.98
N ASP A 80 -29.94 -13.47 12.02
CA ASP A 80 -30.52 -14.68 12.61
C ASP A 80 -30.41 -14.73 14.14
N LYS A 81 -29.95 -13.62 14.76
CA LYS A 81 -29.70 -13.44 16.19
C LYS A 81 -28.54 -14.26 16.74
N SER A 82 -27.77 -14.96 15.91
CA SER A 82 -26.52 -15.58 16.35
C SER A 82 -25.54 -14.49 16.80
N GLN A 83 -24.80 -14.79 17.87
CA GLN A 83 -23.83 -13.87 18.45
C GLN A 83 -22.43 -14.41 18.20
N SER A 84 -21.52 -13.50 17.81
CA SER A 84 -20.10 -13.79 17.71
C SER A 84 -19.29 -12.61 18.22
N THR A 85 -18.14 -12.89 18.83
CA THR A 85 -17.21 -11.86 19.31
C THR A 85 -15.87 -12.05 18.62
N TRP A 86 -15.34 -10.99 18.03
CA TRP A 86 -14.02 -10.99 17.39
C TRP A 86 -13.07 -10.11 18.19
N ILE A 87 -11.96 -10.67 18.66
CA ILE A 87 -10.95 -10.00 19.48
C ILE A 87 -9.74 -9.70 18.61
N PHE A 88 -9.55 -8.43 18.28
CA PHE A 88 -8.46 -7.96 17.43
C PHE A 88 -7.25 -7.51 18.25
N ARG A 89 -6.06 -7.84 17.77
CA ARG A 89 -4.78 -7.30 18.24
C ARG A 89 -3.92 -6.88 17.07
N GLU A 90 -3.21 -5.78 17.23
CA GLU A 90 -2.28 -5.28 16.22
C GLU A 90 -0.87 -5.83 16.48
N ALA A 91 -0.21 -6.31 15.43
CA ALA A 91 1.21 -6.61 15.42
C ALA A 91 1.93 -5.55 14.56
N PHE A 92 2.07 -4.36 15.13
CA PHE A 92 2.73 -3.21 14.49
C PHE A 92 4.24 -3.33 14.60
N TRP A 93 4.89 -3.82 13.54
CA TRP A 93 6.32 -4.13 13.58
C TRP A 93 7.23 -2.97 13.11
N ALA A 94 6.66 -1.84 12.70
CA ALA A 94 7.46 -0.71 12.23
C ALA A 94 8.39 -0.15 13.33
N ASP A 95 7.94 -0.14 14.60
CA ASP A 95 8.76 0.30 15.75
C ASP A 95 9.97 -0.61 16.00
N ALA A 96 9.86 -1.89 15.63
CA ALA A 96 10.93 -2.86 15.72
C ALA A 96 11.87 -2.84 14.49
N PHE A 97 11.57 -1.99 13.51
CA PHE A 97 12.31 -1.90 12.25
C PHE A 97 13.18 -0.64 12.20
N TYR A 98 14.49 -0.85 12.03
CA TYR A 98 15.44 0.25 11.91
C TYR A 98 15.76 0.48 10.43
N PRO A 99 15.34 1.61 9.85
CA PRO A 99 15.52 1.87 8.44
C PRO A 99 17.02 1.86 8.07
N PRO A 100 17.36 1.25 6.92
CA PRO A 100 18.72 1.27 6.42
C PRO A 100 19.15 2.71 6.12
N LYS A 101 20.44 3.02 6.31
CA LYS A 101 21.00 4.30 5.85
C LYS A 101 20.87 4.40 4.33
N ALA A 102 20.64 5.60 3.80
CA ALA A 102 20.53 5.84 2.36
C ALA A 102 21.73 5.27 1.56
N SER A 103 22.95 5.36 2.09
CA SER A 103 24.15 4.78 1.47
C SER A 103 24.10 3.25 1.36
N THR A 104 23.54 2.57 2.36
CA THR A 104 23.29 1.12 2.32
C THR A 104 22.25 0.78 1.25
N VAL A 105 21.15 1.54 1.20
CA VAL A 105 20.09 1.38 0.19
C VAL A 105 20.66 1.58 -1.22
N ALA A 106 21.50 2.60 -1.44
CA ALA A 106 22.15 2.83 -2.73
C ALA A 106 23.02 1.63 -3.15
N GLY A 107 23.77 1.04 -2.21
CA GLY A 107 24.54 -0.18 -2.43
C GLY A 107 23.66 -1.38 -2.83
N TRP A 108 22.50 -1.53 -2.19
CA TRP A 108 21.51 -2.54 -2.57
C TRP A 108 20.88 -2.28 -3.93
N MET A 109 20.49 -1.04 -4.22
CA MET A 109 19.92 -0.65 -5.51
C MET A 109 20.84 -1.01 -6.67
N ARG A 110 22.16 -0.88 -6.49
CA ARG A 110 23.14 -1.34 -7.47
C ARG A 110 23.14 -2.87 -7.65
N ARG A 111 23.08 -3.64 -6.55
CA ARG A 111 23.16 -5.12 -6.58
C ARG A 111 21.86 -5.76 -7.06
N VAL A 112 20.73 -5.34 -6.48
CA VAL A 112 19.42 -6.00 -6.64
C VAL A 112 18.37 -5.11 -7.32
N GLY A 113 18.58 -3.80 -7.40
CA GLY A 113 17.59 -2.87 -7.94
C GLY A 113 17.23 -3.14 -9.41
N SER A 114 18.19 -3.58 -10.24
CA SER A 114 17.90 -3.97 -11.63
C SER A 114 17.01 -5.21 -11.72
N ARG A 115 17.20 -6.18 -10.82
CA ARG A 115 16.35 -7.37 -10.73
C ARG A 115 14.97 -7.02 -10.24
N GLN A 116 14.86 -6.10 -9.27
CA GLN A 116 13.55 -5.68 -8.76
C GLN A 116 12.78 -4.81 -9.77
N LEU A 117 13.41 -3.82 -10.39
CA LEU A 117 12.77 -3.08 -11.49
C LEU A 117 12.36 -4.03 -12.61
N ARG A 118 13.18 -5.02 -12.93
CA ARG A 118 12.85 -6.08 -13.88
C ARG A 118 11.64 -6.88 -13.39
N TYR A 119 11.59 -7.30 -12.13
CA TYR A 119 10.47 -8.05 -11.57
C TYR A 119 9.16 -7.25 -11.59
N ILE A 120 9.15 -6.00 -11.14
CA ILE A 120 7.97 -5.10 -11.22
C ILE A 120 7.56 -4.94 -12.68
N PHE A 121 8.50 -4.59 -13.57
CA PHE A 121 8.22 -4.38 -14.98
C PHE A 121 7.64 -5.65 -15.62
N TRP A 122 8.30 -6.80 -15.47
CA TRP A 122 7.75 -8.04 -16.00
C TRP A 122 6.48 -8.47 -15.29
N GLY A 123 6.24 -8.12 -14.02
CA GLY A 123 4.96 -8.36 -13.35
C GLY A 123 3.83 -7.62 -14.05
N LEU A 124 4.03 -6.33 -14.31
CA LEU A 124 3.09 -5.49 -15.06
C LEU A 124 2.91 -5.96 -16.51
N TRP A 125 3.96 -6.49 -17.15
CA TRP A 125 3.92 -6.87 -18.57
C TRP A 125 3.57 -8.33 -18.86
N LYS A 126 3.93 -9.27 -17.98
CA LYS A 126 3.66 -10.70 -18.15
C LYS A 126 2.21 -11.03 -17.90
N ASP A 127 1.49 -10.18 -17.16
CA ASP A 127 0.09 -10.44 -16.85
C ASP A 127 -0.88 -9.31 -17.26
N PRO A 128 -1.03 -9.08 -18.56
CA PRO A 128 -1.73 -7.89 -19.02
C PRO A 128 -3.25 -7.93 -18.82
N VAL A 129 -3.80 -9.08 -18.39
CA VAL A 129 -5.24 -9.27 -18.16
C VAL A 129 -5.56 -10.42 -17.18
N ASN A 130 -4.59 -11.15 -16.63
CA ASN A 130 -4.85 -12.47 -16.02
C ASN A 130 -5.50 -13.43 -17.03
N ASN A 131 -4.91 -13.52 -18.24
CA ASN A 131 -5.29 -14.55 -19.20
C ASN A 131 -4.73 -15.91 -18.70
N GLU A 132 -5.64 -16.74 -18.19
CA GLU A 132 -5.73 -18.19 -18.48
C GLU A 132 -4.54 -19.11 -18.15
N ARG A 133 -3.54 -18.70 -17.36
CA ARG A 133 -2.39 -19.60 -17.13
C ARG A 133 -2.57 -20.72 -16.12
N PHE A 134 -3.64 -20.74 -15.33
CA PHE A 134 -4.04 -21.94 -14.58
C PHE A 134 -5.56 -21.98 -14.47
N LEU A 135 -6.18 -22.76 -15.36
CA LEU A 135 -7.60 -23.08 -15.32
C LEU A 135 -7.89 -23.99 -14.10
N THR A 136 -7.90 -23.41 -12.90
CA THR A 136 -8.30 -24.05 -11.63
C THR A 136 -9.58 -23.42 -11.12
N GLU A 137 -10.19 -23.97 -10.05
CA GLU A 137 -11.48 -23.66 -9.42
C GLU A 137 -12.02 -22.20 -9.55
N GLY A 138 -11.14 -21.20 -9.61
CA GLY A 138 -11.44 -19.82 -9.96
C GLY A 138 -12.15 -19.59 -11.30
N GLU A 139 -12.11 -20.49 -12.29
CA GLU A 139 -12.92 -20.34 -13.50
C GLU A 139 -14.36 -20.79 -13.40
N ARG A 140 -14.66 -21.78 -12.55
CA ARG A 140 -16.06 -22.01 -12.18
C ARG A 140 -16.62 -20.75 -11.54
N GLU A 141 -15.81 -20.00 -10.78
CA GLU A 141 -16.20 -18.67 -10.30
C GLU A 141 -16.22 -17.61 -11.43
N LYS A 142 -15.25 -17.54 -12.36
CA LYS A 142 -15.30 -16.55 -13.47
C LYS A 142 -16.51 -16.77 -14.39
N GLU A 143 -16.87 -18.02 -14.66
CA GLU A 143 -18.05 -18.42 -15.42
C GLU A 143 -19.32 -18.16 -14.61
N LYS A 144 -19.33 -18.55 -13.32
CA LYS A 144 -20.44 -18.27 -12.41
C LYS A 144 -20.64 -16.79 -12.12
N TYR A 145 -19.62 -15.93 -12.24
CA TYR A 145 -19.73 -14.49 -11.91
C TYR A 145 -19.56 -13.55 -13.13
N GLY A 146 -19.50 -14.09 -14.35
CA GLY A 146 -19.53 -13.31 -15.60
C GLY A 146 -18.31 -12.40 -15.81
N TYR A 147 -17.15 -12.78 -15.28
CA TYR A 147 -15.97 -11.92 -15.15
C TYR A 147 -15.15 -11.79 -16.44
N ARG A 148 -15.80 -11.54 -17.58
CA ARG A 148 -15.08 -11.15 -18.80
C ARG A 148 -14.80 -9.66 -18.72
N ALA A 149 -13.58 -9.29 -18.34
CA ALA A 149 -13.09 -7.94 -18.57
C ALA A 149 -13.27 -7.67 -20.07
N GLY A 150 -14.20 -6.77 -20.41
CA GLY A 150 -14.50 -6.45 -21.80
C GLY A 150 -13.21 -6.06 -22.53
N LEU A 151 -13.13 -6.38 -23.82
CA LEU A 151 -11.98 -6.05 -24.67
C LEU A 151 -11.50 -4.60 -24.45
N PHE A 152 -12.46 -3.69 -24.28
CA PHE A 152 -12.21 -2.29 -23.93
C PHE A 152 -11.32 -2.09 -22.70
N LEU A 153 -11.62 -2.71 -21.55
CA LEU A 153 -10.81 -2.57 -20.33
C LEU A 153 -9.41 -3.16 -20.50
N LYS A 154 -9.28 -4.22 -21.30
CA LYS A 154 -7.97 -4.82 -21.63
C LYS A 154 -7.12 -3.84 -22.43
N VAL A 155 -7.69 -3.24 -23.47
CA VAL A 155 -7.00 -2.22 -24.29
C VAL A 155 -6.63 -1.02 -23.45
N LEU A 156 -7.55 -0.55 -22.62
CA LEU A 156 -7.36 0.60 -21.73
C LEU A 156 -6.16 0.41 -20.80
N TYR A 157 -6.09 -0.77 -20.19
CA TYR A 157 -4.96 -1.16 -19.37
C TYR A 157 -3.65 -1.21 -20.15
N TRP A 158 -3.64 -1.80 -21.34
CA TRP A 158 -2.43 -1.86 -22.16
C TRP A 158 -1.92 -0.48 -22.54
N VAL A 159 -2.81 0.48 -22.78
CA VAL A 159 -2.43 1.87 -23.00
C VAL A 159 -1.79 2.46 -21.74
N GLU A 160 -2.36 2.22 -20.56
CA GLU A 160 -1.79 2.67 -19.28
C GLU A 160 -0.42 2.03 -19.00
N VAL A 161 -0.28 0.71 -19.15
CA VAL A 161 1.00 0.00 -18.96
C VAL A 161 2.02 0.33 -20.02
N ALA A 162 1.61 0.56 -21.28
CA ALA A 162 2.53 1.03 -22.31
C ALA A 162 3.02 2.43 -21.98
N ALA A 163 2.14 3.35 -21.58
CA ALA A 163 2.53 4.71 -21.17
C ALA A 163 3.46 4.70 -19.95
N VAL A 164 3.09 3.94 -18.91
CA VAL A 164 3.91 3.74 -17.71
C VAL A 164 5.23 3.06 -18.07
N GLY A 165 5.23 2.04 -18.93
CA GLY A 165 6.42 1.34 -19.38
C GLY A 165 7.38 2.24 -20.17
N VAL A 166 6.84 3.06 -21.08
CA VAL A 166 7.58 4.08 -21.83
C VAL A 166 8.16 5.14 -20.91
N ALA A 167 7.53 5.45 -19.77
CA ALA A 167 8.09 6.36 -18.76
C ALA A 167 9.10 5.66 -17.83
N LEU A 168 8.83 4.42 -17.41
CA LEU A 168 9.65 3.65 -16.48
C LEU A 168 10.99 3.23 -17.08
N VAL A 169 11.04 2.92 -18.39
CA VAL A 169 12.30 2.56 -19.06
C VAL A 169 13.33 3.72 -19.00
N PRO A 170 13.06 4.93 -19.51
CA PRO A 170 13.99 6.06 -19.41
C PRO A 170 14.22 6.47 -17.95
N LEU A 171 13.21 6.42 -17.08
CA LEU A 171 13.41 6.66 -15.65
C LEU A 171 14.38 5.64 -15.05
N SER A 172 14.26 4.37 -15.38
CA SER A 172 15.16 3.32 -14.89
C SER A 172 16.59 3.51 -15.40
N ILE A 173 16.75 3.95 -16.65
CA ILE A 173 18.05 4.29 -17.24
C ILE A 173 18.62 5.53 -16.52
N ALA A 174 17.81 6.58 -16.34
CA ALA A 174 18.19 7.81 -15.66
C ALA A 174 18.61 7.54 -14.21
N VAL A 175 17.83 6.75 -13.45
CA VAL A 175 18.17 6.34 -12.09
C VAL A 175 19.47 5.54 -12.06
N ARG A 176 19.70 4.64 -13.02
CA ARG A 176 20.98 3.91 -13.10
C ARG A 176 22.16 4.83 -13.40
N LEU A 177 22.02 5.73 -14.36
CA LEU A 177 23.06 6.71 -14.69
C LEU A 177 23.31 7.62 -13.50
N LEU A 178 22.25 8.10 -12.84
CA LEU A 178 22.34 8.92 -11.64
C LEU A 178 23.04 8.16 -10.51
N LEU A 179 22.68 6.90 -10.24
CA LEU A 179 23.35 6.08 -9.22
C LEU A 179 24.82 5.80 -9.57
N LEU A 180 25.15 5.56 -10.85
CA LEU A 180 26.54 5.41 -11.31
C LEU A 180 27.34 6.69 -11.13
N LEU A 181 26.73 7.84 -11.43
CA LEU A 181 27.35 9.15 -11.26
C LEU A 181 27.54 9.48 -9.78
N LEU A 182 26.53 9.25 -8.94
CA LEU A 182 26.54 9.56 -7.51
C LEU A 182 27.39 8.62 -6.68
N TRP A 183 27.63 7.40 -7.14
CA TRP A 183 28.40 6.41 -6.40
C TRP A 183 29.80 6.91 -6.01
N PRO A 184 30.62 7.47 -6.93
CA PRO A 184 31.86 8.15 -6.56
C PRO A 184 31.69 9.22 -5.48
N PHE A 185 30.60 9.98 -5.47
CA PHE A 185 30.35 11.05 -4.50
C PHE A 185 30.15 10.51 -3.08
N TYR A 186 29.54 9.33 -2.93
CA TYR A 186 29.40 8.67 -1.63
C TYR A 186 30.72 8.08 -1.10
N TRP A 187 31.67 7.74 -1.98
CA TRP A 187 32.92 7.07 -1.61
C TRP A 187 34.13 8.00 -1.50
N ILE A 188 34.04 9.24 -1.98
CA ILE A 188 35.11 10.23 -1.89
C ILE A 188 34.68 11.25 -0.84
N PRO A 189 35.08 11.11 0.44
CA PRO A 189 34.51 11.89 1.55
C PRO A 189 34.89 13.39 1.54
N ARG A 190 35.52 13.92 0.47
CA ARG A 190 36.21 15.22 0.48
C ARG A 190 36.36 15.89 -0.90
N ILE A 191 35.38 15.83 -1.79
CA ILE A 191 35.42 16.74 -2.97
C ILE A 191 34.78 18.08 -2.60
N ASN A 192 35.54 18.92 -1.88
CA ASN A 192 35.16 20.32 -1.64
C ASN A 192 34.92 21.09 -2.95
N LEU A 193 35.49 20.62 -4.07
CA LEU A 193 35.38 21.24 -5.40
C LEU A 193 33.94 21.24 -5.96
N LEU A 194 33.08 20.29 -5.55
CA LEU A 194 31.72 20.18 -6.07
C LEU A 194 30.71 21.03 -5.29
N ASN A 195 31.01 21.34 -4.03
CA ASN A 195 30.27 22.35 -3.26
C ASN A 195 30.43 23.74 -3.89
N VAL A 196 31.57 24.02 -4.55
CA VAL A 196 31.80 25.30 -5.25
C VAL A 196 30.76 25.56 -6.35
N PHE A 197 30.20 24.52 -6.96
CA PHE A 197 29.22 24.66 -8.05
C PHE A 197 27.76 24.53 -7.59
N GLY A 198 27.48 24.28 -6.31
CA GLY A 198 26.10 24.07 -5.80
C GLY A 198 25.36 22.86 -6.38
N ILE A 199 26.02 22.03 -7.19
CA ILE A 199 25.45 20.83 -7.82
C ILE A 199 25.22 19.73 -6.77
N TYR A 200 26.09 19.68 -5.76
CA TYR A 200 26.04 18.67 -4.71
C TYR A 200 24.73 18.76 -3.92
N ASP A 201 24.35 19.95 -3.43
CA ASP A 201 23.14 20.13 -2.62
C ASP A 201 21.86 19.86 -3.42
N LYS A 202 21.81 20.25 -4.71
CA LYS A 202 20.68 19.94 -5.60
C LYS A 202 20.55 18.43 -5.84
N ALA A 203 21.66 17.75 -6.12
CA ALA A 203 21.65 16.30 -6.35
C ALA A 203 21.32 15.52 -5.07
N LEU A 204 21.82 15.98 -3.92
CA LEU A 204 21.53 15.39 -2.62
C LEU A 204 20.06 15.62 -2.22
N SER A 205 19.51 16.82 -2.47
CA SER A 205 18.09 17.13 -2.26
C SER A 205 17.19 16.24 -3.12
N LEU A 206 17.52 16.06 -4.41
CA LEU A 206 16.80 15.13 -5.29
C LEU A 206 16.88 13.69 -4.77
N LEU A 207 18.05 13.24 -4.32
CA LEU A 207 18.18 11.92 -3.70
C LEU A 207 17.34 11.79 -2.43
N HIS A 208 17.34 12.81 -1.57
CA HIS A 208 16.51 12.84 -0.39
C HIS A 208 15.02 12.83 -0.72
N SER A 209 14.58 13.42 -1.83
CA SER A 209 13.19 13.30 -2.30
C SER A 209 12.84 11.90 -2.82
N LEU A 210 13.83 11.15 -3.30
CA LEU A 210 13.66 9.75 -3.73
C LEU A 210 13.83 8.76 -2.58
N ASP A 211 14.42 9.20 -1.46
CA ASP A 211 14.73 8.37 -0.30
C ASP A 211 13.48 7.69 0.27
N PRO A 212 12.30 8.33 0.42
CA PRO A 212 11.10 7.64 0.87
C PRO A 212 10.72 6.47 -0.03
N LEU A 213 10.85 6.61 -1.36
CA LEU A 213 10.54 5.52 -2.29
C LEU A 213 11.58 4.40 -2.20
N LEU A 214 12.87 4.74 -2.13
CA LEU A 214 13.98 3.78 -2.16
C LEU A 214 14.12 3.03 -0.83
N SER A 215 14.05 3.75 0.29
CA SER A 215 14.12 3.17 1.64
C SER A 215 12.88 2.34 1.93
N LYS A 216 11.67 2.91 1.77
CA LYS A 216 10.40 2.27 2.21
C LYS A 216 9.90 1.12 1.32
N SER A 217 10.61 0.79 0.25
CA SER A 217 10.28 -0.34 -0.62
C SER A 217 11.40 -1.37 -0.64
N ILE A 218 12.41 -1.16 -1.49
CA ILE A 218 13.51 -2.11 -1.72
C ILE A 218 14.43 -2.15 -0.51
N GLY A 219 14.69 -1.00 0.11
CA GLY A 219 15.49 -0.89 1.32
C GLY A 219 14.94 -1.78 2.44
N ASP A 220 13.64 -1.71 2.69
CA ASP A 220 13.04 -2.43 3.80
C ASP A 220 13.02 -3.93 3.62
N VAL A 221 12.63 -4.40 2.44
CA VAL A 221 12.67 -5.84 2.10
C VAL A 221 14.11 -6.34 2.20
N GLN A 222 15.09 -5.63 1.61
CA GLN A 222 16.48 -6.08 1.63
C GLN A 222 17.07 -6.06 3.05
N ARG A 223 16.71 -5.07 3.87
CA ARG A 223 17.12 -4.99 5.28
C ARG A 223 16.58 -6.17 6.06
N TYR A 224 15.30 -6.49 5.89
CA TYR A 224 14.65 -7.64 6.51
C TYR A 224 15.31 -8.95 6.04
N LEU A 225 15.68 -9.08 4.77
CA LEU A 225 16.35 -10.26 4.24
C LEU A 225 17.79 -10.43 4.76
N GLU A 226 18.62 -9.39 4.66
CA GLU A 226 20.07 -9.52 4.87
C GLU A 226 20.47 -9.50 6.35
N HIS A 227 19.66 -8.94 7.24
CA HIS A 227 20.06 -8.72 8.63
C HIS A 227 19.19 -9.50 9.62
N GLY A 228 19.67 -10.68 10.01
CA GLY A 228 18.89 -11.58 10.86
C GLY A 228 18.45 -11.03 12.22
N VAL A 229 19.20 -10.10 12.80
CA VAL A 229 18.80 -9.43 14.05
C VAL A 229 17.53 -8.60 13.84
N TRP A 230 17.43 -7.87 12.73
CA TRP A 230 16.25 -7.06 12.42
C TRP A 230 15.07 -7.92 11.99
N SER A 231 15.30 -8.97 11.21
CA SER A 231 14.24 -9.93 10.88
C SER A 231 13.68 -10.58 12.14
N ALA A 232 14.56 -10.98 13.06
CA ALA A 232 14.15 -11.56 14.34
C ALA A 232 13.40 -10.56 15.23
N SER A 233 13.81 -9.29 15.27
CA SER A 233 13.12 -8.23 16.02
C SER A 233 11.70 -7.99 15.49
N VAL A 234 11.57 -7.81 14.17
CA VAL A 234 10.28 -7.64 13.48
C VAL A 234 9.39 -8.86 13.65
N ARG A 235 9.93 -10.06 13.46
CA ARG A 235 9.20 -11.33 13.66
C ARG A 235 8.75 -11.48 15.11
N GLY A 236 9.60 -11.09 16.07
CA GLY A 236 9.33 -11.15 17.50
C GLY A 236 8.09 -10.36 17.93
N VAL A 237 7.78 -9.24 17.26
CA VAL A 237 6.54 -8.48 17.51
C VAL A 237 5.31 -9.35 17.21
N LEU A 238 5.26 -9.97 16.03
CA LEU A 238 4.16 -10.86 15.66
C LEU A 238 4.12 -12.12 16.54
N GLU A 239 5.27 -12.74 16.78
CA GLU A 239 5.37 -13.92 17.65
C GLU A 239 4.84 -13.62 19.05
N GLY A 240 5.15 -12.46 19.63
CA GLY A 240 4.63 -12.03 20.93
C GLY A 240 3.11 -11.98 20.98
N VAL A 241 2.49 -11.28 20.04
CA VAL A 241 1.01 -11.16 19.96
C VAL A 241 0.36 -12.52 19.70
N LEU A 242 0.92 -13.32 18.80
CA LEU A 242 0.38 -14.64 18.45
C LEU A 242 0.51 -15.64 19.61
N LEU A 243 1.64 -15.65 20.32
CA LEU A 243 1.84 -16.49 21.49
C LEU A 243 0.87 -16.12 22.63
N ALA A 244 0.69 -14.83 22.90
CA ALA A 244 -0.27 -14.36 23.90
C ALA A 244 -1.71 -14.79 23.56
N MET A 245 -2.10 -14.72 22.27
CA MET A 245 -3.41 -15.17 21.81
C MET A 245 -3.58 -16.70 21.82
N LEU A 246 -2.52 -17.46 21.51
CA LEU A 246 -2.49 -18.92 21.63
C LEU A 246 -2.67 -19.36 23.10
N ARG A 247 -2.14 -18.57 24.04
CA ARG A 247 -2.19 -18.82 25.49
C ARG A 247 -3.44 -18.29 26.18
N ASP A 248 -4.38 -17.70 25.43
CA ASP A 248 -5.61 -17.09 25.95
C ASP A 248 -5.37 -15.86 26.85
N GLU A 249 -4.23 -15.17 26.72
CA GLU A 249 -3.90 -13.98 27.53
C GLU A 249 -4.82 -12.78 27.21
N TYR A 250 -5.44 -12.79 26.03
CA TYR A 250 -6.44 -11.80 25.61
C TYR A 250 -7.89 -12.29 25.74
N GLY A 251 -8.09 -13.39 26.47
CA GLY A 251 -9.37 -14.09 26.56
C GLY A 251 -9.33 -15.42 25.79
N LYS A 252 -10.27 -16.31 26.12
CA LYS A 252 -10.37 -17.64 25.52
C LYS A 252 -10.87 -17.51 24.08
N VAL A 253 -9.98 -17.70 23.09
CA VAL A 253 -10.35 -17.72 21.66
C VAL A 253 -10.37 -19.13 21.10
N GLU A 254 -11.29 -19.42 20.17
CA GLU A 254 -11.42 -20.75 19.55
C GLU A 254 -10.41 -20.98 18.43
N ASP A 255 -10.28 -19.98 17.56
CA ASP A 255 -9.33 -19.96 16.45
C ASP A 255 -8.64 -18.60 16.34
N ILE A 256 -7.60 -18.55 15.51
CA ILE A 256 -6.81 -17.35 15.27
C ILE A 256 -6.72 -17.08 13.77
N THR A 257 -7.11 -15.89 13.35
CA THR A 257 -6.94 -15.39 11.99
C THR A 257 -5.89 -14.29 11.95
N ILE A 258 -4.82 -14.47 11.20
CA ILE A 258 -3.75 -13.49 10.99
C ILE A 258 -4.02 -12.79 9.66
N VAL A 259 -4.38 -11.51 9.70
CA VAL A 259 -4.60 -10.66 8.52
C VAL A 259 -3.35 -9.82 8.31
N ALA A 260 -2.57 -10.15 7.28
CA ALA A 260 -1.32 -9.48 6.98
C ALA A 260 -1.39 -8.70 5.66
N HIS A 261 -0.79 -7.52 5.63
CA HIS A 261 -0.69 -6.68 4.43
C HIS A 261 0.76 -6.58 3.94
N SER A 262 0.98 -6.61 2.63
CA SER A 262 2.28 -6.27 2.04
C SER A 262 3.44 -7.09 2.64
N LEU A 263 4.52 -6.45 3.10
CA LEU A 263 5.65 -7.08 3.79
C LEU A 263 5.25 -7.80 5.09
N GLY A 264 4.14 -7.41 5.72
CA GLY A 264 3.55 -8.15 6.84
C GLY A 264 3.26 -9.62 6.49
N CYS A 265 2.91 -9.91 5.23
CA CYS A 265 2.69 -11.30 4.78
C CYS A 265 3.97 -12.13 4.87
N THR A 266 5.10 -11.54 4.49
CA THR A 266 6.42 -12.15 4.62
C THR A 266 6.78 -12.39 6.08
N VAL A 267 6.53 -11.40 6.95
CA VAL A 267 6.77 -11.51 8.40
C VAL A 267 5.93 -12.63 9.00
N THR A 268 4.65 -12.74 8.60
CA THR A 268 3.78 -13.83 9.02
C THR A 268 4.28 -15.19 8.53
N TYR A 269 4.72 -15.31 7.28
CA TYR A 269 5.31 -16.54 6.77
C TYR A 269 6.53 -16.98 7.61
N ASP A 270 7.46 -16.05 7.87
CA ASP A 270 8.67 -16.33 8.68
C ASP A 270 8.32 -16.69 10.13
N ALA A 271 7.33 -16.04 10.74
CA ALA A 271 6.85 -16.37 12.09
C ALA A 271 6.20 -17.76 12.20
N LEU A 272 5.57 -18.24 11.12
CA LEU A 272 4.92 -19.54 11.05
C LEU A 272 5.85 -20.66 10.53
N ALA A 273 7.07 -20.33 10.10
CA ALA A 273 8.03 -21.28 9.58
C ALA A 273 8.57 -22.24 10.66
N GLU A 274 9.14 -23.37 10.21
CA GLU A 274 9.67 -24.40 11.10
C GLU A 274 10.75 -23.89 12.08
N GLY A 275 10.73 -24.46 13.29
CA GLY A 275 11.76 -24.25 14.31
C GLY A 275 11.55 -23.02 15.20
N GLY A 276 10.54 -22.19 14.94
CA GLY A 276 10.24 -20.99 15.72
C GLY A 276 9.44 -21.24 17.02
N PRO A 277 9.34 -20.22 17.91
CA PRO A 277 8.55 -20.28 19.14
C PRO A 277 7.07 -20.62 18.93
N VAL A 278 6.46 -20.09 17.87
CA VAL A 278 5.05 -20.33 17.52
C VAL A 278 4.82 -21.81 17.24
N ALA A 279 5.67 -22.45 16.44
CA ALA A 279 5.57 -23.87 16.14
C ALA A 279 5.66 -24.74 17.41
N GLN A 280 6.55 -24.38 18.34
CA GLN A 280 6.70 -25.08 19.62
C GLN A 280 5.46 -24.94 20.50
N GLU A 281 4.85 -23.76 20.55
CA GLU A 281 3.64 -23.53 21.34
C GLU A 281 2.42 -24.24 20.74
N VAL A 282 2.23 -24.19 19.42
CA VAL A 282 1.16 -24.93 18.74
C VAL A 282 1.31 -26.44 18.99
N LYS A 283 2.54 -26.97 18.96
CA LYS A 283 2.83 -28.37 19.31
C LYS A 283 2.40 -28.70 20.74
N ARG A 284 2.76 -27.84 21.69
CA ARG A 284 2.45 -28.00 23.12
C ARG A 284 0.94 -28.02 23.34
N LEU A 285 0.23 -27.05 22.77
CA LEU A 285 -1.23 -26.94 22.88
C LEU A 285 -1.96 -28.11 22.23
N ARG A 286 -1.53 -28.58 21.06
CA ARG A 286 -2.11 -29.76 20.39
C ARG A 286 -1.94 -31.04 21.22
N ARG A 287 -0.80 -31.22 21.90
CA ARG A 287 -0.56 -32.39 22.77
C ARG A 287 -1.54 -32.48 23.95
N ILE A 288 -2.03 -31.34 24.44
CA ILE A 288 -3.01 -31.28 25.55
C ILE A 288 -4.45 -31.08 25.06
N GLY A 289 -4.72 -31.30 23.77
CA GLY A 289 -6.06 -31.16 23.19
C GLY A 289 -6.59 -29.73 23.10
N ARG A 290 -5.72 -28.71 23.24
CA ARG A 290 -6.05 -27.27 23.16
C ARG A 290 -5.49 -26.59 21.91
N GLY A 291 -5.21 -27.38 20.87
CA GLY A 291 -4.71 -26.84 19.61
C GLY A 291 -5.75 -25.94 18.95
N LYS A 292 -5.32 -24.80 18.44
CA LYS A 292 -6.18 -23.86 17.72
C LYS A 292 -5.97 -23.97 16.22
N LYS A 293 -7.03 -23.68 15.45
CA LYS A 293 -6.92 -23.44 14.02
C LYS A 293 -6.23 -22.10 13.78
N ILE A 294 -5.34 -22.05 12.80
CA ILE A 294 -4.69 -20.81 12.34
C ILE A 294 -5.11 -20.53 10.90
N THR A 295 -5.73 -19.39 10.66
CA THR A 295 -6.04 -18.89 9.31
C THR A 295 -5.06 -17.77 8.96
N PHE A 296 -4.26 -17.92 7.90
CA PHE A 296 -3.41 -16.87 7.38
C PHE A 296 -4.10 -16.18 6.21
N VAL A 297 -4.40 -14.89 6.34
CA VAL A 297 -4.94 -14.07 5.25
C VAL A 297 -3.88 -13.08 4.77
N GLY A 298 -3.31 -13.35 3.61
CA GLY A 298 -2.40 -12.41 2.93
C GLY A 298 -3.18 -11.43 2.07
N VAL A 299 -2.87 -10.13 2.16
CA VAL A 299 -3.50 -9.07 1.38
C VAL A 299 -2.42 -8.27 0.67
N GLY A 300 -2.41 -8.26 -0.66
CA GLY A 300 -1.37 -7.61 -1.46
C GLY A 300 0.02 -8.13 -1.12
N SER A 301 0.16 -9.46 -1.04
CA SER A 301 1.31 -10.12 -0.42
C SER A 301 2.64 -9.78 -1.09
N ALA A 302 3.63 -9.32 -0.31
CA ALA A 302 5.01 -9.13 -0.79
C ALA A 302 5.85 -10.43 -0.81
N ILE A 303 5.22 -11.59 -0.60
CA ILE A 303 5.90 -12.88 -0.50
C ILE A 303 6.65 -13.22 -1.79
N ASN A 304 5.99 -13.10 -2.97
CA ASN A 304 6.65 -13.37 -4.25
C ASN A 304 7.91 -12.51 -4.45
N GLN A 305 7.78 -11.20 -4.23
CA GLN A 305 8.90 -10.25 -4.29
C GLN A 305 10.01 -10.62 -3.32
N THR A 306 9.66 -10.94 -2.07
CA THR A 306 10.65 -11.24 -1.03
C THR A 306 11.44 -12.50 -1.35
N PHE A 307 10.77 -13.55 -1.81
CA PHE A 307 11.42 -14.79 -2.21
C PHE A 307 12.34 -14.60 -3.42
N ALA A 308 11.88 -13.86 -4.44
CA ALA A 308 12.71 -13.52 -5.60
C ALA A 308 13.97 -12.72 -5.20
N MET A 309 13.84 -11.82 -4.21
CA MET A 309 14.98 -11.08 -3.66
C MET A 309 15.90 -11.95 -2.81
N ALA A 310 15.35 -12.89 -2.04
CA ALA A 310 16.12 -13.81 -1.20
C ALA A 310 17.06 -14.70 -2.02
N GLU A 311 16.66 -15.14 -3.22
CA GLU A 311 17.53 -15.92 -4.13
C GLU A 311 18.81 -15.19 -4.52
N GLY A 312 18.75 -13.86 -4.64
CA GLY A 312 19.89 -13.01 -4.94
C GLY A 312 20.65 -12.47 -3.72
N SER A 313 20.21 -12.84 -2.51
CA SER A 313 20.71 -12.30 -1.24
C SER A 313 21.73 -13.23 -0.57
N ASN A 314 22.11 -12.93 0.66
CA ASN A 314 23.07 -13.71 1.43
C ASN A 314 22.53 -15.11 1.83
N LEU A 315 23.42 -16.00 2.29
CA LEU A 315 23.05 -17.37 2.67
C LEU A 315 21.97 -17.41 3.76
N TYR A 316 21.99 -16.46 4.70
CA TYR A 316 20.98 -16.37 5.76
C TYR A 316 19.58 -16.15 5.18
N ALA A 317 19.41 -15.18 4.28
CA ALA A 317 18.15 -14.93 3.59
C ALA A 317 17.69 -16.18 2.82
N GLN A 318 18.59 -16.78 2.05
CA GLN A 318 18.27 -17.99 1.29
C GLN A 318 17.80 -19.14 2.19
N LEU A 319 18.46 -19.37 3.32
CA LEU A 319 18.11 -20.45 4.24
C LEU A 319 16.78 -20.18 4.95
N ASN A 320 16.52 -18.96 5.41
CA ASN A 320 15.28 -18.65 6.11
C ASN A 320 14.06 -18.73 5.20
N PHE A 321 14.12 -18.15 3.99
CA PHE A 321 13.02 -18.20 3.04
C PHE A 321 12.94 -19.54 2.29
N ARG A 322 13.81 -20.51 2.61
CA ARG A 322 13.66 -21.91 2.19
C ARG A 322 12.91 -22.77 3.19
N LYS A 323 12.68 -22.27 4.41
CA LYS A 323 12.00 -23.06 5.44
C LYS A 323 10.53 -23.22 5.08
N PRO A 324 9.97 -24.43 5.17
CA PRO A 324 8.54 -24.63 5.05
C PRO A 324 7.81 -24.01 6.24
N LEU A 325 6.50 -23.83 6.09
CA LEU A 325 5.64 -23.59 7.25
C LEU A 325 5.74 -24.77 8.21
N ALA A 326 5.66 -24.51 9.51
CA ALA A 326 5.77 -25.55 10.50
C ALA A 326 4.71 -26.63 10.32
N LYS A 327 5.10 -27.90 10.21
CA LYS A 327 4.15 -29.02 10.21
C LYS A 327 3.26 -29.03 11.44
N GLU A 328 3.75 -28.52 12.57
CA GLU A 328 2.93 -28.33 13.77
C GLU A 328 1.83 -27.29 13.60
N VAL A 329 1.99 -26.33 12.68
CA VAL A 329 0.95 -25.37 12.28
C VAL A 329 0.06 -26.01 11.21
N THR A 330 0.64 -26.40 10.08
CA THR A 330 -0.11 -26.83 8.88
C THR A 330 -0.76 -28.19 9.06
N GLY A 331 -0.19 -29.07 9.89
CA GLY A 331 -0.56 -30.47 9.97
C GLY A 331 -0.08 -31.31 8.78
N TYR A 332 0.57 -30.70 7.78
CA TYR A 332 1.04 -31.39 6.59
C TYR A 332 2.22 -32.31 6.95
N GLY A 333 1.98 -33.60 6.84
CA GLY A 333 2.93 -34.66 7.16
C GLY A 333 3.69 -35.16 5.93
N ASP A 334 4.06 -36.44 5.96
CA ASP A 334 4.67 -37.11 4.82
C ASP A 334 3.71 -37.08 3.60
N PRO A 335 4.13 -36.56 2.43
CA PRO A 335 3.31 -36.53 1.22
C PRO A 335 2.95 -37.92 0.70
N LEU A 336 3.64 -38.98 1.13
CA LEU A 336 3.35 -40.36 0.75
C LEU A 336 2.20 -40.98 1.56
N GLN A 337 1.78 -40.35 2.66
CA GLN A 337 0.66 -40.82 3.47
C GLN A 337 -0.63 -40.10 3.07
N PRO A 338 -1.76 -40.81 2.90
CA PRO A 338 -3.05 -40.17 2.71
C PRO A 338 -3.34 -39.22 3.88
N GLN A 339 -3.58 -37.95 3.57
CA GLN A 339 -3.95 -36.95 4.56
C GLN A 339 -5.41 -36.60 4.37
N ASP A 340 -6.19 -36.60 5.45
CA ASP A 340 -7.57 -36.15 5.42
C ASP A 340 -7.61 -34.62 5.18
N PRO A 341 -8.18 -34.16 4.05
CA PRO A 341 -8.27 -32.74 3.74
C PRO A 341 -9.04 -31.93 4.79
N GLU A 342 -10.02 -32.54 5.45
CA GLU A 342 -10.80 -31.88 6.49
C GLU A 342 -9.97 -31.68 7.77
N ALA A 343 -9.24 -32.70 8.20
CA ALA A 343 -8.27 -32.59 9.30
C ALA A 343 -7.15 -31.56 9.02
N LEU A 344 -6.72 -31.41 7.77
CA LEU A 344 -5.75 -30.38 7.40
C LEU A 344 -6.35 -28.97 7.45
N ARG A 345 -7.56 -28.77 6.89
CA ARG A 345 -8.25 -27.47 6.90
C ARG A 345 -8.71 -27.02 8.28
N SER A 346 -8.99 -27.96 9.19
CA SER A 346 -9.32 -27.65 10.59
C SER A 346 -8.08 -27.18 11.38
N ARG A 347 -6.87 -27.43 10.87
CA ARG A 347 -5.60 -26.99 11.49
C ARG A 347 -5.10 -25.68 10.94
N PHE A 348 -5.06 -25.56 9.62
CA PHE A 348 -4.50 -24.40 8.94
C PHE A 348 -5.21 -24.11 7.63
N PHE A 349 -5.37 -22.83 7.33
CA PHE A 349 -5.90 -22.35 6.07
C PHE A 349 -5.21 -21.05 5.66
N TRP A 350 -4.85 -20.90 4.39
CA TRP A 350 -4.28 -19.71 3.80
C TRP A 350 -5.21 -19.12 2.75
N LEU A 351 -5.74 -17.93 3.00
CA LEU A 351 -6.43 -17.12 1.99
C LEU A 351 -5.47 -16.05 1.45
N ASP A 352 -5.11 -16.13 0.18
CA ASP A 352 -4.28 -15.11 -0.49
C ASP A 352 -5.16 -14.19 -1.34
N LEU A 353 -5.19 -12.91 -0.98
CA LEU A 353 -5.92 -11.85 -1.66
C LEU A 353 -4.95 -10.94 -2.42
N TYR A 354 -5.10 -10.85 -3.72
CA TYR A 354 -4.31 -9.97 -4.57
C TYR A 354 -5.18 -9.22 -5.57
N SER A 355 -4.81 -7.99 -5.88
CA SER A 355 -5.39 -7.25 -6.99
C SER A 355 -4.65 -7.61 -8.28
N ARG A 356 -5.33 -7.44 -9.41
CA ARG A 356 -4.74 -7.72 -10.72
C ARG A 356 -3.58 -6.81 -11.09
N PHE A 357 -3.53 -5.58 -10.57
CA PHE A 357 -2.53 -4.58 -10.94
C PHE A 357 -1.65 -4.15 -9.76
N ASP A 358 -1.75 -4.84 -8.63
CA ASP A 358 -0.86 -4.58 -7.51
C ASP A 358 0.58 -5.02 -7.87
N PRO A 359 1.55 -4.08 -7.94
CA PRO A 359 2.92 -4.39 -8.36
C PRO A 359 3.72 -5.17 -7.31
N VAL A 360 3.25 -5.25 -6.07
CA VAL A 360 3.94 -5.93 -4.97
C VAL A 360 3.80 -7.45 -5.04
N PRO A 361 2.58 -8.05 -5.05
CA PRO A 361 2.40 -9.46 -5.31
C PRO A 361 2.75 -9.80 -6.76
N ALA A 362 2.53 -8.86 -7.69
CA ALA A 362 2.74 -9.02 -9.13
C ALA A 362 2.01 -10.26 -9.71
N GLY A 363 0.82 -10.55 -9.19
CA GLY A 363 -0.03 -11.66 -9.60
C GLY A 363 -0.31 -12.65 -8.48
N ASP A 364 -0.61 -13.89 -8.88
CA ASP A 364 -0.90 -15.01 -7.99
C ASP A 364 0.35 -15.44 -7.21
N LEU A 365 0.17 -16.14 -6.08
CA LEU A 365 1.28 -16.71 -5.33
C LEU A 365 2.08 -17.69 -6.21
N ASP A 366 3.41 -17.55 -6.22
CA ASP A 366 4.27 -18.40 -7.05
C ASP A 366 4.13 -19.88 -6.63
N PRO A 367 3.82 -20.82 -7.56
CA PRO A 367 3.61 -22.23 -7.24
C PRO A 367 4.75 -22.88 -6.45
N TRP A 368 5.99 -22.44 -6.66
CA TRP A 368 7.13 -22.95 -5.93
C TRP A 368 7.14 -22.52 -4.46
N ILE A 369 6.58 -21.36 -4.13
CA ILE A 369 6.41 -20.92 -2.73
C ILE A 369 5.39 -21.83 -2.04
N GLU A 370 4.35 -22.25 -2.74
CA GLU A 370 3.34 -23.17 -2.20
C GLU A 370 3.90 -24.57 -1.95
N GLU A 371 4.62 -25.10 -2.92
CA GLU A 371 5.31 -26.39 -2.80
C GLU A 371 6.27 -26.39 -1.59
N ARG A 372 6.94 -25.25 -1.37
CA ARG A 372 7.80 -25.04 -0.22
C ARG A 372 7.07 -24.82 1.07
N ALA A 373 5.91 -24.15 1.06
CA ALA A 373 5.10 -23.96 2.24
C ALA A 373 4.64 -25.30 2.85
N LYS A 374 4.68 -26.40 2.08
CA LYS A 374 4.25 -27.73 2.51
C LYS A 374 2.83 -27.67 3.06
N ILE A 375 1.92 -27.21 2.20
CA ILE A 375 0.49 -27.13 2.45
C ILE A 375 -0.24 -27.91 1.37
N SER A 376 -1.38 -28.50 1.73
CA SER A 376 -2.25 -29.13 0.74
C SER A 376 -2.94 -28.06 -0.12
N HIS A 377 -3.29 -28.40 -1.37
CA HIS A 377 -4.10 -27.54 -2.23
C HIS A 377 -5.44 -27.14 -1.57
N ASP A 378 -6.00 -27.97 -0.69
CA ASP A 378 -7.23 -27.65 0.04
C ASP A 378 -7.02 -26.63 1.18
N GLN A 379 -5.78 -26.42 1.62
CA GLN A 379 -5.42 -25.48 2.67
C GLN A 379 -5.10 -24.10 2.13
N ILE A 380 -5.07 -23.88 0.82
CA ILE A 380 -4.82 -22.57 0.23
C ILE A 380 -5.92 -22.18 -0.75
N LYS A 381 -6.40 -20.94 -0.63
CA LYS A 381 -7.25 -20.32 -1.64
C LYS A 381 -6.67 -19.00 -2.07
N ARG A 382 -6.43 -18.89 -3.36
CA ARG A 382 -6.08 -17.65 -4.04
C ARG A 382 -7.35 -16.98 -4.53
N ARG A 383 -7.51 -15.70 -4.22
CA ARG A 383 -8.69 -14.92 -4.56
C ARG A 383 -8.31 -13.53 -5.02
N ARG A 384 -8.39 -13.35 -6.33
CA ARG A 384 -8.24 -12.06 -6.97
C ARG A 384 -9.37 -11.09 -6.60
N VAL A 385 -9.03 -9.82 -6.36
CA VAL A 385 -9.97 -8.72 -6.11
C VAL A 385 -9.81 -7.58 -7.12
N ILE A 386 -10.82 -6.70 -7.22
CA ILE A 386 -10.77 -5.46 -8.02
C ILE A 386 -10.67 -4.29 -7.07
N ASN A 387 -9.50 -3.67 -6.98
CA ASN A 387 -9.32 -2.44 -6.21
C ASN A 387 -9.64 -1.23 -7.10
N LEU A 388 -8.67 -0.39 -7.44
CA LEU A 388 -8.86 0.74 -8.35
C LEU A 388 -8.42 0.42 -9.78
N ASP A 389 -7.89 -0.77 -9.99
CA ASP A 389 -7.23 -1.15 -11.23
C ASP A 389 -6.17 -0.10 -11.62
N SER A 390 -5.35 0.28 -10.65
CA SER A 390 -4.24 1.22 -10.82
C SER A 390 -2.95 0.57 -10.33
N PRO A 391 -1.88 0.55 -11.15
CA PRO A 391 -0.59 -0.01 -10.73
C PRO A 391 0.08 0.76 -9.59
N PHE A 392 -0.40 1.96 -9.28
CA PHE A 392 0.17 2.79 -8.21
C PHE A 392 -0.65 2.74 -6.93
N LEU A 393 -1.97 2.56 -7.05
CA LEU A 393 -2.89 2.70 -5.92
C LEU A 393 -3.42 1.35 -5.42
N ASP A 394 -3.44 0.32 -6.27
CA ASP A 394 -4.06 -0.95 -5.89
C ASP A 394 -3.48 -1.57 -4.63
N HIS A 395 -2.18 -1.38 -4.40
CA HIS A 395 -1.49 -1.92 -3.24
C HIS A 395 -2.04 -1.42 -1.90
N SER A 396 -2.41 -0.14 -1.83
CA SER A 396 -2.95 0.48 -0.59
C SER A 396 -4.47 0.41 -0.50
N HIS A 397 -5.17 0.15 -1.62
CA HIS A 397 -6.63 0.30 -1.72
C HIS A 397 -7.44 -0.96 -1.39
N TYR A 398 -6.82 -2.05 -0.94
CA TYR A 398 -7.57 -3.22 -0.44
C TYR A 398 -8.50 -2.85 0.70
N TRP A 399 -8.05 -1.95 1.58
CA TRP A 399 -8.77 -1.52 2.78
C TRP A 399 -9.92 -0.55 2.51
N LEU A 400 -10.14 -0.18 1.24
CA LEU A 400 -11.30 0.58 0.78
C LEU A 400 -12.28 -0.29 -0.02
N ASN A 401 -12.04 -1.61 -0.09
CA ASN A 401 -12.80 -2.54 -0.93
C ASN A 401 -13.82 -3.34 -0.10
N ARG A 402 -14.93 -2.68 0.24
CA ARG A 402 -16.06 -3.25 0.99
C ARG A 402 -16.81 -4.33 0.22
N GLU A 403 -16.70 -4.36 -1.10
CA GLU A 403 -17.45 -5.34 -1.91
C GLU A 403 -16.75 -6.69 -2.03
N LEU A 404 -15.41 -6.72 -2.00
CA LEU A 404 -14.63 -7.90 -2.36
C LEU A 404 -13.61 -8.32 -1.29
N VAL A 405 -12.98 -7.38 -0.59
CA VAL A 405 -11.93 -7.72 0.40
C VAL A 405 -12.58 -8.04 1.74
N PHE A 406 -13.31 -7.10 2.34
CA PHE A 406 -13.89 -7.28 3.67
C PHE A 406 -14.85 -8.47 3.79
N PRO A 407 -15.73 -8.78 2.82
CA PRO A 407 -16.53 -10.00 2.85
C PRO A 407 -15.69 -11.28 2.92
N ARG A 408 -14.54 -11.33 2.21
CA ARG A 408 -13.63 -12.48 2.26
C ARG A 408 -12.90 -12.56 3.59
N LEU A 409 -12.50 -11.43 4.16
CA LEU A 409 -11.93 -11.36 5.50
C LEU A 409 -12.93 -11.86 6.55
N ALA A 410 -14.17 -11.36 6.53
CA ALA A 410 -15.23 -11.80 7.43
C ALA A 410 -15.48 -13.33 7.33
N ARG A 411 -15.51 -13.88 6.11
CA ARG A 411 -15.59 -15.32 5.90
C ARG A 411 -14.38 -16.07 6.47
N ALA A 412 -13.17 -15.54 6.29
CA ALA A 412 -11.95 -16.17 6.78
C ALA A 412 -11.89 -16.20 8.32
N ILE A 413 -12.29 -15.10 8.96
CA ILE A 413 -12.43 -14.99 10.43
C ILE A 413 -13.48 -15.98 10.93
N ASN A 414 -14.59 -16.15 10.21
CA ASN A 414 -15.65 -17.11 10.53
C ASN A 414 -15.31 -18.55 10.08
N GLY A 415 -14.06 -18.97 10.22
CA GLY A 415 -13.60 -20.33 9.94
C GLY A 415 -13.45 -20.71 8.45
N GLY A 416 -13.72 -19.80 7.51
CA GLY A 416 -13.46 -19.98 6.07
C GLY A 416 -14.54 -20.74 5.29
N GLU A 417 -15.45 -21.45 5.96
CA GLU A 417 -16.47 -22.27 5.29
C GLU A 417 -17.66 -21.45 4.84
N LYS A 418 -18.24 -20.67 5.75
CA LYS A 418 -19.47 -19.89 5.54
C LYS A 418 -19.24 -18.41 5.84
N TYR A 419 -19.91 -17.56 5.06
CA TYR A 419 -20.05 -16.16 5.44
C TYR A 419 -20.85 -16.07 6.74
N PRO A 420 -20.67 -15.01 7.55
CA PRO A 420 -21.46 -14.80 8.77
C PRO A 420 -22.98 -14.89 8.53
N TRP A 421 -23.45 -14.41 7.38
CA TRP A 421 -24.79 -14.65 6.84
C TRP A 421 -24.78 -14.58 5.30
N ALA A 422 -25.89 -14.95 4.65
CA ALA A 422 -25.95 -15.15 3.20
C ALA A 422 -25.64 -13.87 2.41
N GLU A 423 -26.10 -12.71 2.86
CA GLU A 423 -25.97 -11.43 2.16
C GLU A 423 -24.61 -10.76 2.39
N ALA A 424 -23.87 -11.20 3.42
CA ALA A 424 -22.46 -10.88 3.54
C ALA A 424 -21.64 -11.53 2.41
N ALA A 425 -22.19 -12.55 1.72
CA ALA A 425 -21.53 -13.16 0.59
C ALA A 425 -21.28 -12.19 -0.56
N ILE A 426 -20.24 -12.52 -1.34
CA ILE A 426 -19.96 -11.83 -2.59
C ILE A 426 -20.94 -12.33 -3.65
N THR A 427 -21.75 -11.39 -4.15
CA THR A 427 -22.73 -11.66 -5.20
C THR A 427 -22.24 -11.14 -6.55
N GLN A 428 -22.78 -11.70 -7.64
CA GLN A 428 -22.57 -11.18 -9.00
C GLN A 428 -22.85 -9.67 -9.08
N LYS A 429 -23.91 -9.21 -8.42
CA LYS A 429 -24.32 -7.80 -8.41
C LYS A 429 -23.26 -6.90 -7.76
N LYS A 430 -22.71 -7.29 -6.61
CA LYS A 430 -21.62 -6.56 -5.93
C LYS A 430 -20.38 -6.48 -6.83
N VAL A 431 -20.01 -7.60 -7.44
CA VAL A 431 -18.89 -7.66 -8.40
C VAL A 431 -19.13 -6.75 -9.60
N ALA A 432 -20.29 -6.85 -10.26
CA ALA A 432 -20.62 -6.05 -11.43
C ALA A 432 -20.70 -4.55 -11.13
N ARG A 433 -21.19 -4.16 -9.94
CA ARG A 433 -21.14 -2.77 -9.46
C ARG A 433 -19.69 -2.30 -9.32
N ARG A 434 -18.83 -3.09 -8.69
CA ARG A 434 -17.40 -2.76 -8.53
C ARG A 434 -16.69 -2.62 -9.88
N VAL A 435 -16.87 -3.58 -10.78
CA VAL A 435 -16.30 -3.54 -12.15
C VAL A 435 -16.71 -2.26 -12.86
N ARG A 436 -17.99 -1.88 -12.83
CA ARG A 436 -18.47 -0.64 -13.47
C ARG A 436 -17.88 0.61 -12.83
N GLY A 437 -17.83 0.68 -11.51
CA GLY A 437 -17.23 1.82 -10.80
C GLY A 437 -15.77 2.01 -11.18
N VAL A 438 -15.00 0.92 -11.20
CA VAL A 438 -13.58 0.96 -11.54
C VAL A 438 -13.34 1.26 -13.02
N ALA A 439 -14.18 0.74 -13.92
CA ALA A 439 -14.16 1.09 -15.34
C ALA A 439 -14.35 2.61 -15.56
N TRP A 440 -15.30 3.22 -14.84
CA TRP A 440 -15.50 4.66 -14.87
C TRP A 440 -14.30 5.44 -14.33
N LEU A 441 -13.70 5.00 -13.22
CA LEU A 441 -12.48 5.62 -12.71
C LEU A 441 -11.32 5.54 -13.69
N ALA A 442 -11.16 4.40 -14.38
CA ALA A 442 -10.12 4.24 -15.40
C ALA A 442 -10.33 5.18 -16.60
N LEU A 443 -11.59 5.34 -17.05
CA LEU A 443 -11.95 6.31 -18.09
C LEU A 443 -11.59 7.74 -17.68
N ILE A 444 -11.95 8.14 -16.46
CA ILE A 444 -11.63 9.47 -15.93
C ILE A 444 -10.11 9.67 -15.89
N ARG A 445 -9.36 8.70 -15.35
CA ARG A 445 -7.88 8.77 -15.29
C ARG A 445 -7.25 8.97 -16.66
N ILE A 446 -7.75 8.28 -17.69
CA ILE A 446 -7.21 8.40 -19.05
C ILE A 446 -7.60 9.71 -19.71
N ALA A 447 -8.84 10.18 -19.52
CA ALA A 447 -9.24 11.51 -19.98
C ALA A 447 -8.38 12.59 -19.33
N SER A 448 -8.16 12.53 -18.01
CA SER A 448 -7.27 13.44 -17.28
C SER A 448 -5.82 13.35 -17.77
N THR A 449 -5.31 12.14 -18.00
CA THR A 449 -3.95 11.94 -18.50
C THR A 449 -3.77 12.50 -19.90
N ALA A 450 -4.72 12.25 -20.80
CA ALA A 450 -4.71 12.79 -22.16
C ALA A 450 -4.79 14.32 -22.16
N LEU A 451 -5.61 14.90 -21.28
CA LEU A 451 -5.72 16.34 -21.12
C LEU A 451 -4.39 16.96 -20.66
N VAL A 452 -3.76 16.40 -19.63
CA VAL A 452 -2.44 16.86 -19.13
C VAL A 452 -1.36 16.69 -20.20
N ALA A 453 -1.31 15.53 -20.86
CA ALA A 453 -0.33 15.28 -21.93
C ALA A 453 -0.51 16.24 -23.12
N THR A 454 -1.76 16.53 -23.50
CA THR A 454 -2.07 17.51 -24.54
C THR A 454 -1.64 18.91 -24.11
N TYR A 455 -1.93 19.30 -22.87
CA TYR A 455 -1.52 20.60 -22.32
C TYR A 455 0.00 20.76 -22.32
N VAL A 456 0.74 19.76 -21.81
CA VAL A 456 2.22 19.76 -21.83
C VAL A 456 2.75 19.77 -23.27
N GLY A 457 2.15 18.99 -24.17
CA GLY A 457 2.51 18.97 -25.58
C GLY A 457 2.35 20.34 -26.25
N LEU A 458 1.25 21.03 -25.98
CA LEU A 458 1.01 22.40 -26.46
C LEU A 458 2.03 23.40 -25.89
N LEU A 459 2.37 23.30 -24.60
CA LEU A 459 3.40 24.14 -23.97
C LEU A 459 4.81 23.90 -24.53
N LEU A 460 5.12 22.67 -24.95
CA LEU A 460 6.40 22.33 -25.57
C LEU A 460 6.43 22.71 -27.05
N TRP A 461 5.32 22.54 -27.76
CA TRP A 461 5.20 22.84 -29.19
C TRP A 461 5.24 24.34 -29.47
N HIS A 462 4.60 25.15 -28.63
CA HIS A 462 4.45 26.57 -28.87
C HIS A 462 5.43 27.35 -27.99
N SER A 463 6.67 27.52 -28.46
CA SER A 463 7.72 28.31 -27.77
C SER A 463 7.26 29.74 -27.41
N GLY A 464 6.35 30.33 -28.21
CA GLY A 464 5.73 31.63 -27.93
C GLY A 464 4.71 31.65 -26.79
N TRP A 465 4.00 30.54 -26.52
CA TRP A 465 3.05 30.47 -25.40
C TRP A 465 3.77 30.41 -24.06
N ARG A 466 5.02 29.92 -24.02
CA ARG A 466 5.81 29.94 -22.78
C ARG A 466 6.01 31.35 -22.25
N ALA A 467 6.39 32.29 -23.13
CA ALA A 467 6.56 33.68 -22.73
C ALA A 467 5.23 34.28 -22.25
N GLU A 468 4.15 34.04 -22.99
CA GLU A 468 2.83 34.61 -22.67
C GLU A 468 2.18 33.99 -21.42
N VAL A 469 2.36 32.70 -21.17
CA VAL A 469 1.84 32.02 -19.96
C VAL A 469 2.66 32.40 -18.73
N VAL A 470 4.00 32.48 -18.83
CA VAL A 470 4.83 32.98 -17.73
C VAL A 470 4.45 34.42 -17.41
N GLU A 471 4.35 35.28 -18.43
CA GLU A 471 3.92 36.67 -18.25
C GLU A 471 2.51 36.76 -17.64
N ARG A 472 1.54 35.95 -18.08
CA ARG A 472 0.18 35.95 -17.54
C ARG A 472 0.10 35.35 -16.14
N VAL A 473 0.90 34.35 -15.79
CA VAL A 473 0.96 33.78 -14.43
C VAL A 473 1.67 34.74 -13.50
N GLU A 474 2.78 35.36 -13.90
CA GLU A 474 3.44 36.43 -13.16
C GLU A 474 2.48 37.59 -12.93
N THR A 475 1.78 38.04 -13.97
CA THR A 475 0.76 39.10 -13.87
C THR A 475 -0.38 38.67 -12.95
N ALA A 476 -0.93 37.46 -13.08
CA ALA A 476 -2.02 36.98 -12.23
C ALA A 476 -1.59 36.78 -10.77
N VAL A 477 -0.35 36.36 -10.49
CA VAL A 477 0.18 36.22 -9.13
C VAL A 477 0.47 37.60 -8.51
N ILE A 478 0.96 38.56 -9.31
CA ILE A 478 1.19 39.95 -8.88
C ILE A 478 -0.14 40.70 -8.65
N GLU A 479 -1.16 40.42 -9.45
CA GLU A 479 -2.44 41.13 -9.44
C GLU A 479 -3.51 40.48 -8.56
N ALA A 480 -3.49 39.16 -8.32
CA ALA A 480 -4.46 38.47 -7.47
C ALA A 480 -4.08 38.57 -5.98
N PRO A 481 -4.78 39.39 -5.17
CA PRO A 481 -4.41 39.62 -3.77
C PRO A 481 -4.51 38.36 -2.89
N ALA A 482 -5.35 37.40 -3.29
CA ALA A 482 -5.56 36.15 -2.58
C ALA A 482 -4.40 35.15 -2.77
N LEU A 483 -3.74 35.14 -3.93
CA LEU A 483 -2.62 34.23 -4.19
C LEU A 483 -1.32 34.72 -3.55
N GLY A 484 -1.08 36.04 -3.54
CA GLY A 484 0.02 36.63 -2.76
C GLY A 484 -0.10 36.36 -1.25
N SER A 485 -1.32 36.33 -0.71
CA SER A 485 -1.59 35.93 0.69
C SER A 485 -1.29 34.45 0.94
N ILE A 486 -1.64 33.55 0.01
CA ILE A 486 -1.40 32.11 0.14
C ILE A 486 0.10 31.80 0.02
N TYR A 487 0.81 32.46 -0.91
CA TYR A 487 2.25 32.31 -1.08
C TYR A 487 3.03 32.79 0.16
N CYS A 488 2.63 33.92 0.76
CA CYS A 488 3.18 34.39 2.05
C CYS A 488 2.88 33.46 3.23
N GLN A 489 1.72 32.81 3.26
CA GLN A 489 1.38 31.82 4.30
C GLN A 489 2.18 30.52 4.18
N ILE A 490 2.52 30.11 2.95
CA ILE A 490 3.32 28.90 2.71
C ILE A 490 4.81 29.15 3.01
N SER A 491 5.30 30.39 2.94
CA SER A 491 6.71 30.73 3.16
C SER A 491 7.10 30.99 4.64
N ASN A 492 6.26 30.66 5.63
CA ASN A 492 6.56 30.77 7.08
C ASN A 492 7.13 32.13 7.56
N GLY A 493 6.75 33.24 6.93
CA GLY A 493 7.12 34.60 7.37
C GLY A 493 5.94 35.31 8.04
N ALA A 494 6.19 35.92 9.21
CA ALA A 494 5.18 36.69 9.97
C ALA A 494 4.53 37.82 9.14
N PRO A 495 3.28 38.23 9.44
CA PRO A 495 2.53 39.14 8.59
C PRO A 495 3.00 40.59 8.78
N HIS A 496 3.79 41.10 7.85
CA HIS A 496 3.94 42.54 7.63
C HIS A 496 2.90 43.02 6.61
N THR A 497 1.62 42.92 6.96
CA THR A 497 0.51 43.29 6.06
C THR A 497 0.30 44.81 5.95
N GLU A 498 0.80 45.62 6.89
CA GLU A 498 0.66 47.08 6.85
C GLU A 498 1.66 47.75 5.89
N SER A 499 2.92 47.33 5.87
CA SER A 499 3.96 47.94 5.01
C SER A 499 3.71 47.69 3.51
N PHE A 500 3.08 46.55 3.17
CA PHE A 500 2.79 46.21 1.78
C PHE A 500 1.63 47.04 1.19
N ARG A 501 0.63 47.39 2.00
CA ARG A 501 -0.48 48.27 1.57
C ARG A 501 0.03 49.68 1.27
N GLU A 502 0.92 50.21 2.10
CA GLU A 502 1.50 51.54 1.90
C GLU A 502 2.43 51.61 0.68
N LEU A 503 3.22 50.57 0.43
CA LEU A 503 4.04 50.46 -0.79
C LEU A 503 3.16 50.35 -2.05
N LYS A 504 2.02 49.67 -1.96
CA LYS A 504 1.08 49.50 -3.08
C LYS A 504 0.37 50.81 -3.47
N ALA A 505 0.17 51.72 -2.52
CA ALA A 505 -0.44 53.03 -2.76
C ALA A 505 0.50 54.02 -3.49
N LEU A 506 1.80 53.73 -3.56
CA LEU A 506 2.78 54.58 -4.25
C LEU A 506 2.80 54.33 -5.76
N ALA A 507 3.01 55.41 -6.51
CA ALA A 507 3.33 55.35 -7.93
C ALA A 507 4.60 54.51 -8.18
N PRO A 508 4.74 53.82 -9.33
CA PRO A 508 5.83 52.87 -9.58
C PRO A 508 7.24 53.43 -9.37
N SER A 509 7.47 54.69 -9.76
CA SER A 509 8.76 55.39 -9.55
C SER A 509 9.08 55.62 -8.08
N ALA A 510 8.08 56.05 -7.29
CA ALA A 510 8.22 56.28 -5.84
C ALA A 510 8.37 54.97 -5.05
N ARG A 511 7.78 53.87 -5.53
CA ARG A 511 7.95 52.54 -4.93
C ARG A 511 9.39 52.04 -5.09
N LYS A 512 9.99 52.27 -6.27
CA LYS A 512 11.39 51.91 -6.56
C LYS A 512 12.36 52.71 -5.69
N GLU A 513 12.19 54.02 -5.60
CA GLU A 513 13.03 54.90 -4.78
C GLU A 513 12.94 54.55 -3.28
N ARG A 514 11.75 54.21 -2.78
CA ARG A 514 11.53 53.84 -1.37
C ARG A 514 12.12 52.46 -1.01
N LEU A 515 12.19 51.53 -1.97
CA LEU A 515 12.88 50.24 -1.81
C LEU A 515 14.40 50.40 -1.85
N GLU A 516 14.91 51.34 -2.65
CA GLU A 516 16.35 51.65 -2.75
C GLU A 516 16.87 52.43 -1.52
N GLN A 517 16.02 53.20 -0.84
CA GLN A 517 16.37 53.99 0.35
C GLN A 517 16.13 53.28 1.70
N ALA A 518 15.50 52.10 1.72
CA ALA A 518 15.17 51.41 2.98
C ALA A 518 16.44 50.81 3.63
N PRO A 519 16.72 51.10 4.91
CA PRO A 519 17.92 50.61 5.59
C PRO A 519 17.69 49.19 6.12
N TYR A 520 17.54 48.21 5.22
CA TYR A 520 17.53 46.79 5.58
C TYR A 520 18.90 46.20 5.29
N LYS A 521 19.88 46.50 6.16
CA LYS A 521 21.25 45.98 6.04
C LYS A 521 21.54 44.75 6.93
N GLU A 522 20.56 44.25 7.68
CA GLU A 522 20.73 43.09 8.58
C GLU A 522 19.54 42.13 8.60
N MET A 523 18.80 42.01 7.50
CA MET A 523 17.82 40.94 7.34
C MET A 523 18.37 39.95 6.31
N ASP A 524 18.67 38.74 6.78
CA ASP A 524 19.14 37.60 5.99
C ASP A 524 17.97 37.10 5.10
N ILE A 525 17.63 37.91 4.11
CA ILE A 525 16.78 37.52 2.99
C ILE A 525 17.65 36.58 2.17
N SER A 526 17.21 35.33 2.03
CA SER A 526 17.99 34.33 1.29
C SER A 526 18.42 34.88 -0.07
N GLN A 527 19.66 34.60 -0.45
CA GLN A 527 20.26 35.04 -1.72
C GLN A 527 19.37 34.74 -2.94
N ASP A 528 18.46 33.77 -2.82
CA ASP A 528 17.51 33.38 -3.86
C ASP A 528 16.51 34.50 -4.20
N VAL A 529 15.99 35.24 -3.21
CA VAL A 529 15.01 36.32 -3.45
C VAL A 529 15.68 37.54 -4.08
N GLN A 530 16.91 37.88 -3.68
CA GLN A 530 17.69 38.93 -4.33
C GLN A 530 18.11 38.54 -5.76
N SER A 531 18.38 37.26 -6.01
CA SER A 531 18.74 36.78 -7.35
C SER A 531 17.58 36.85 -8.34
N CYS A 532 16.34 36.60 -7.88
CA CYS A 532 15.12 36.69 -8.70
C CYS A 532 14.73 38.14 -9.03
N LEU A 533 15.00 39.09 -8.14
CA LEU A 533 14.60 40.49 -8.36
C LEU A 533 15.60 41.31 -9.20
N LEU A 534 16.86 40.87 -9.34
CA LEU A 534 17.92 41.70 -9.92
C LEU A 534 18.56 41.18 -11.23
N LYS A 535 18.21 40.00 -11.74
CA LYS A 535 18.80 39.47 -12.98
C LYS A 535 17.79 39.41 -14.13
N GLY A 536 17.67 40.52 -14.85
CA GLY A 536 17.23 40.49 -16.25
C GLY A 536 18.32 39.86 -17.13
N ASN A 537 18.22 38.56 -17.40
CA ASN A 537 19.06 37.89 -18.38
C ASN A 537 18.27 36.80 -19.12
N PRO A 538 18.22 36.81 -20.48
CA PRO A 538 17.51 35.80 -21.23
C PRO A 538 18.37 34.54 -21.42
N LEU A 539 17.71 33.38 -21.27
CA LEU A 539 18.07 32.07 -21.82
C LEU A 539 19.34 31.37 -21.31
N ARG A 540 19.15 30.56 -20.26
CA ARG A 540 19.68 29.17 -20.19
C ARG A 540 18.80 28.38 -19.22
N TRP A 541 18.12 27.36 -19.72
CA TRP A 541 17.46 26.37 -18.85
C TRP A 541 18.53 25.65 -18.04
N ASP A 542 18.38 25.62 -16.72
CA ASP A 542 19.03 24.62 -15.88
C ASP A 542 18.18 23.32 -15.94
N VAL A 543 18.84 22.16 -15.87
CA VAL A 543 18.19 20.83 -16.00
C VAL A 543 17.05 20.65 -14.97
N GLY A 544 17.09 21.41 -13.87
CA GLY A 544 16.05 21.45 -12.84
C GLY A 544 14.68 21.94 -13.32
N GLU A 545 14.59 22.91 -14.23
CA GLU A 545 13.30 23.49 -14.64
C GLU A 545 12.51 22.58 -15.58
N LEU A 546 13.21 21.86 -16.47
CA LEU A 546 12.58 20.83 -17.31
C LEU A 546 12.05 19.67 -16.46
N PHE A 547 12.77 19.36 -15.38
CA PHE A 547 12.34 18.36 -14.42
C PHE A 547 11.13 18.84 -13.61
N ILE A 548 11.09 20.10 -13.17
CA ILE A 548 9.93 20.67 -12.46
C ILE A 548 8.68 20.61 -13.34
N VAL A 549 8.75 20.90 -14.64
CA VAL A 549 7.57 20.80 -15.53
C VAL A 549 7.09 19.37 -15.73
N LEU A 550 8.02 18.41 -15.90
CA LEU A 550 7.66 16.98 -16.01
C LEU A 550 7.11 16.43 -14.68
N PHE A 551 7.66 16.88 -13.55
CA PHE A 551 7.28 16.44 -12.22
C PHE A 551 5.99 17.10 -11.73
N THR A 552 5.75 18.38 -12.03
CA THR A 552 4.48 19.08 -11.76
C THR A 552 3.36 18.59 -12.67
N GLY A 553 3.65 18.22 -13.92
CA GLY A 553 2.69 17.51 -14.78
C GLY A 553 2.30 16.13 -14.21
N GLY A 554 3.29 15.37 -13.72
CA GLY A 554 3.06 14.09 -13.03
C GLY A 554 2.36 14.25 -11.68
N ALA A 555 2.70 15.27 -10.90
CA ALA A 555 2.09 15.59 -9.62
C ALA A 555 0.66 16.13 -9.79
N ALA A 556 0.37 16.93 -10.82
CA ALA A 556 -0.99 17.34 -11.17
C ALA A 556 -1.86 16.14 -11.58
N LEU A 557 -1.27 15.13 -12.22
CA LEU A 557 -1.92 13.84 -12.51
C LEU A 557 -2.28 13.08 -11.22
N LEU A 558 -1.39 13.09 -10.22
CA LEU A 558 -1.60 12.45 -8.91
C LEU A 558 -2.55 13.25 -8.01
N LEU A 559 -2.46 14.58 -8.03
CA LEU A 559 -3.30 15.50 -7.24
C LEU A 559 -4.72 15.62 -7.79
N GLY A 560 -4.90 15.56 -9.12
CA GLY A 560 -6.22 15.50 -9.75
C GLY A 560 -7.01 14.25 -9.33
N VAL A 561 -6.31 13.14 -9.09
CA VAL A 561 -6.91 11.90 -8.55
C VAL A 561 -7.26 12.07 -7.06
N GLY A 562 -6.41 12.74 -6.27
CA GLY A 562 -6.69 13.02 -4.85
C GLY A 562 -7.88 13.96 -4.62
N ALA A 563 -8.00 15.03 -5.41
CA ALA A 563 -9.14 15.96 -5.34
C ALA A 563 -10.47 15.29 -5.75
N TYR A 564 -10.42 14.36 -6.71
CA TYR A 564 -11.59 13.58 -7.11
C TYR A 564 -12.04 12.60 -6.02
N GLU A 565 -11.13 11.90 -5.34
CA GLU A 565 -11.49 10.96 -4.25
C GLU A 565 -12.10 11.68 -3.03
N SER A 566 -11.61 12.87 -2.69
CA SER A 566 -12.25 13.74 -1.68
C SER A 566 -13.68 14.13 -2.09
N THR A 567 -13.88 14.45 -3.37
CA THR A 567 -15.21 14.81 -3.91
C THR A 567 -16.15 13.60 -4.01
N ARG A 568 -15.62 12.40 -4.26
CA ARG A 568 -16.36 11.14 -4.38
C ARG A 568 -16.91 10.66 -3.04
N ALA A 569 -16.16 10.83 -1.94
CA ALA A 569 -16.64 10.52 -0.58
C ALA A 569 -17.92 11.32 -0.24
N THR A 570 -18.05 12.52 -0.80
CA THR A 570 -19.21 13.40 -0.64
C THR A 570 -20.33 13.03 -1.62
N LEU A 571 -20.02 12.84 -2.90
CA LEU A 571 -21.04 12.67 -3.96
C LEU A 571 -21.79 11.32 -3.92
N PHE A 572 -21.18 10.25 -3.43
CA PHE A 572 -21.84 8.94 -3.35
C PHE A 572 -22.62 8.73 -2.05
N ARG A 573 -22.46 9.59 -1.04
CA ARG A 573 -23.25 9.55 0.18
C ARG A 573 -24.70 10.03 -0.04
N ASP A 574 -24.91 10.82 -1.10
CA ASP A 574 -26.21 11.44 -1.43
C ASP A 574 -26.98 10.71 -2.55
N ILE A 575 -26.42 9.62 -3.11
CA ILE A 575 -27.05 8.83 -4.21
C ILE A 575 -27.44 7.40 -3.76
N SER A 576 -27.14 7.02 -2.52
CA SER A 576 -27.67 5.82 -1.83
C SER A 576 -28.68 6.22 -0.78
#